data_AF-A0A1F8ZXX8-F1
#
_entry.id   AF-A0A1F8ZXX8-F1
#
_cell.length_a   1.000
_cell.length_b   1.000
_cell.length_c   1.000
_cell.angle_alpha   90.00
_cell.angle_beta   90.00
_cell.angle_gamma   90.00
#
_symmetry.space_group_name_H-M   'P 1'
#
loop_
_entity.id
_entity.type
_entity.pdbx_description
1 polymer ?
#
loop_
_entity_poly.entity_id
_entity_poly.type
_entity_poly.pdbx_seq_one_letter_code
_entity_poly.pdbx_strand_id
1 'polypeptide(L)'
;MVLNGSTYYLMYDQIGSLRTVTDASGTIVKKIDLDSFGNILSDSNPSFTIPFGFAGGLHDRNTNIVRFGARDYDPSIGKWTAKDPIDFLGGDTNLYGYVLNDPVNLFDSLGLLWFKPKDAPDLFGRKKSWLEPGSPASLFFEKYIPAMYETAYFHDWLVDTLINWGVPDLLANYPTMAFAFEVAFITNFLGPGLTSKPNPNICK
;
A
#
# COMPACT_ATOMS: atom_id res chain seq x y z
N MET A 1 -3.28 -14.41 -15.49
CA MET A 1 -1.90 -14.77 -15.93
C MET A 1 -2.02 -15.78 -17.07
N VAL A 2 -1.18 -15.69 -18.11
CA VAL A 2 -1.09 -16.71 -19.16
C VAL A 2 0.25 -17.40 -19.04
N LEU A 3 0.26 -18.73 -18.94
CA LEU A 3 1.46 -19.54 -18.86
C LEU A 3 1.34 -20.68 -19.86
N ASN A 4 2.30 -20.78 -20.79
CA ASN A 4 2.34 -21.81 -21.84
C ASN A 4 1.02 -21.93 -22.65
N GLY A 5 0.36 -20.80 -22.92
CA GLY A 5 -0.90 -20.76 -23.66
C GLY A 5 -2.16 -21.06 -22.82
N SER A 6 -2.01 -21.45 -21.55
CA SER A 6 -3.11 -21.65 -20.61
C SER A 6 -3.37 -20.38 -19.81
N THR A 7 -4.65 -20.04 -19.63
CA THR A 7 -5.08 -18.89 -18.82
C THR A 7 -5.37 -19.33 -17.39
N TYR A 8 -4.83 -18.59 -16.43
CA TYR A 8 -5.02 -18.76 -15.00
C TYR A 8 -5.54 -17.48 -14.37
N TYR A 9 -6.50 -17.62 -13.46
CA TYR A 9 -7.03 -16.52 -12.66
C TYR A 9 -6.45 -16.57 -11.26
N LEU A 10 -5.94 -15.42 -10.82
CA LEU A 10 -5.32 -15.24 -9.50
C LEU A 10 -6.33 -14.53 -8.60
N MET A 11 -6.57 -15.10 -7.43
CA MET A 11 -7.51 -14.58 -6.43
C MET A 11 -6.73 -14.12 -5.21
N TYR A 12 -7.02 -12.90 -4.79
CA TYR A 12 -6.29 -12.20 -3.74
C TYR A 12 -7.20 -11.88 -2.56
N ASP A 13 -6.61 -11.68 -1.38
CA ASP A 13 -7.31 -11.14 -0.20
C ASP A 13 -7.36 -9.60 -0.22
N GLN A 14 -7.88 -9.01 0.86
CA GLN A 14 -8.11 -7.56 0.95
C GLN A 14 -6.82 -6.72 0.88
N ILE A 15 -5.68 -7.27 1.29
CA ILE A 15 -4.37 -6.60 1.21
C ILE A 15 -3.59 -6.97 -0.07
N GLY A 16 -4.17 -7.79 -0.94
CA GLY A 16 -3.57 -8.21 -2.20
C GLY A 16 -2.66 -9.44 -2.09
N SER A 17 -2.75 -10.24 -1.03
CA SER A 17 -2.01 -11.50 -0.93
C SER A 17 -2.65 -12.59 -1.78
N LEU A 18 -1.85 -13.35 -2.52
CA LEU A 18 -2.36 -14.45 -3.35
C LEU A 18 -2.86 -15.60 -2.47
N ARG A 19 -4.14 -15.96 -2.60
CA ARG A 19 -4.76 -17.06 -1.82
C ARG A 19 -5.11 -18.27 -2.69
N THR A 20 -5.58 -18.04 -3.91
CA THR A 20 -6.08 -19.13 -4.77
C THR A 20 -5.82 -18.85 -6.23
N VAL A 21 -5.58 -19.92 -6.99
CA VAL A 21 -5.30 -19.90 -8.41
C VAL A 21 -6.23 -20.90 -9.07
N THR A 22 -6.95 -20.45 -10.08
CA THR A 22 -7.86 -21.29 -10.86
C THR A 22 -7.44 -21.32 -12.32
N ASP A 23 -7.77 -22.40 -13.02
CA ASP A 23 -7.65 -22.46 -14.47
C ASP A 23 -8.84 -21.81 -15.18
N ALA A 24 -8.85 -21.84 -16.50
CA ALA A 24 -9.92 -21.29 -17.32
C ALA A 24 -11.31 -21.95 -17.10
N SER A 25 -11.34 -23.16 -16.53
CA SER A 25 -12.57 -23.88 -16.20
C SER A 25 -13.10 -23.60 -14.78
N GLY A 26 -12.35 -22.82 -13.99
CA GLY A 26 -12.65 -22.55 -12.58
C GLY A 26 -12.17 -23.64 -11.62
N THR A 27 -11.38 -24.61 -12.09
CA THR A 27 -10.79 -25.64 -11.22
C THR A 27 -9.65 -25.04 -10.40
N ILE A 28 -9.58 -25.33 -9.10
CA ILE A 28 -8.49 -24.87 -8.24
C ILE A 28 -7.22 -25.62 -8.59
N VAL A 29 -6.21 -24.89 -9.07
CA VAL A 29 -4.88 -25.40 -9.43
C VAL A 29 -3.91 -25.29 -8.27
N LYS A 30 -4.08 -24.24 -7.45
CA LYS A 30 -3.23 -23.97 -6.28
C LYS A 30 -4.03 -23.17 -5.25
N LYS A 31 -3.86 -23.53 -3.98
CA LYS A 31 -4.31 -22.77 -2.83
C LYS A 31 -3.12 -22.55 -1.89
N ILE A 32 -3.00 -21.32 -1.39
CA ILE A 32 -1.95 -20.91 -0.46
C ILE A 32 -2.65 -20.30 0.75
N ASP A 33 -2.36 -20.83 1.93
CA ASP A 33 -2.77 -20.21 3.19
C ASP A 33 -1.55 -19.50 3.80
N LEU A 34 -1.70 -18.21 4.08
CA LEU A 34 -0.69 -17.38 4.74
C LEU A 34 -1.17 -16.98 6.13
N ASP A 35 -0.24 -16.83 7.07
CA ASP A 35 -0.49 -16.15 8.35
C ASP A 35 -0.63 -14.62 8.15
N SER A 36 -0.83 -13.88 9.25
CA SER A 36 -1.01 -12.44 9.21
C SER A 36 0.23 -11.67 8.72
N PHE A 37 1.43 -12.24 8.87
CA PHE A 37 2.69 -11.61 8.47
C PHE A 37 3.24 -12.15 7.14
N GLY A 38 2.50 -13.02 6.46
CA GLY A 38 2.85 -13.53 5.14
C GLY A 38 3.66 -14.84 5.14
N ASN A 39 3.80 -15.53 6.27
CA ASN A 39 4.39 -16.89 6.27
C ASN A 39 3.41 -17.88 5.64
N ILE A 40 3.92 -18.76 4.77
CA ILE A 40 3.13 -19.84 4.16
C ILE A 40 2.84 -20.91 5.21
N LEU A 41 1.57 -21.05 5.59
CA LEU A 41 1.07 -22.12 6.45
C LEU A 41 0.77 -23.39 5.66
N SER A 42 0.27 -23.23 4.43
CA SER A 42 -0.03 -24.35 3.53
C SER A 42 0.13 -23.93 2.06
N ASP A 43 0.60 -24.85 1.22
CA ASP A 43 0.64 -24.70 -0.24
C ASP A 43 0.22 -26.02 -0.88
N SER A 44 -0.95 -26.03 -1.53
CA SER A 44 -1.53 -27.25 -2.09
C SER A 44 -0.80 -27.79 -3.31
N ASN A 45 0.05 -26.98 -3.96
CA ASN A 45 0.75 -27.37 -5.18
C ASN A 45 2.10 -26.61 -5.30
N PRO A 46 3.13 -26.99 -4.53
CA PRO A 46 4.39 -26.24 -4.46
C PRO A 46 5.18 -26.20 -5.77
N SER A 47 4.99 -27.17 -6.67
CA SER A 47 5.66 -27.22 -7.97
C SER A 47 5.11 -26.18 -8.95
N PHE A 48 3.84 -25.78 -8.81
CA PHE A 48 3.27 -24.66 -9.55
C PHE A 48 3.75 -23.34 -8.93
N THR A 49 4.81 -22.79 -9.52
CA THR A 49 5.49 -21.58 -9.02
C THR A 49 4.86 -20.33 -9.60
N ILE A 50 4.51 -19.39 -8.72
CA ILE A 50 4.00 -18.07 -9.07
C ILE A 50 4.85 -17.07 -8.30
N PRO A 51 5.35 -16.01 -8.95
CA PRO A 51 6.23 -15.06 -8.28
C PRO A 51 5.50 -14.16 -7.27
N PHE A 52 4.18 -14.00 -7.39
CA PHE A 52 3.37 -13.17 -6.50
C PHE A 52 2.98 -13.91 -5.21
N GLY A 53 3.15 -13.24 -4.06
CA GLY A 53 2.86 -13.79 -2.74
C GLY A 53 2.08 -12.83 -1.84
N PHE A 54 2.61 -12.60 -0.65
CA PHE A 54 2.02 -11.74 0.38
C PHE A 54 1.95 -10.27 -0.07
N ALA A 55 0.79 -9.62 0.18
CA ALA A 55 0.53 -8.21 -0.12
C ALA A 55 0.93 -7.75 -1.55
N GLY A 56 0.86 -8.65 -2.53
CA GLY A 56 1.26 -8.40 -3.91
C GLY A 56 2.77 -8.38 -4.17
N GLY A 57 3.60 -8.60 -3.15
CA GLY A 57 5.05 -8.66 -3.27
C GLY A 57 5.55 -9.90 -4.03
N LEU A 58 6.82 -9.85 -4.46
CA LEU A 58 7.45 -10.98 -5.17
C LEU A 58 8.11 -11.91 -4.16
N HIS A 59 7.60 -13.12 -4.01
CA HIS A 59 8.08 -14.08 -3.02
C HIS A 59 9.20 -14.95 -3.61
N ASP A 60 10.40 -14.84 -3.03
CA ASP A 60 11.46 -15.82 -3.22
C ASP A 60 11.31 -16.98 -2.22
N ARG A 61 10.87 -18.14 -2.72
CA ARG A 61 10.63 -19.34 -1.90
C ARG A 61 11.90 -19.96 -1.34
N ASN A 62 13.07 -19.68 -1.92
CA ASN A 62 14.33 -20.27 -1.44
C ASN A 62 14.84 -19.56 -0.18
N THR A 63 14.64 -18.24 -0.11
CA THR A 63 15.08 -17.40 1.01
C THR A 63 13.95 -17.05 1.97
N ASN A 64 12.70 -17.32 1.59
CA ASN A 64 11.48 -16.88 2.25
C ASN A 64 11.34 -15.34 2.34
N ILE A 65 12.07 -14.60 1.51
CA ILE A 65 11.99 -13.13 1.45
C ILE A 65 10.91 -12.71 0.45
N VAL A 66 10.18 -11.64 0.79
CA VAL A 66 9.23 -11.00 -0.10
C VAL A 66 9.78 -9.64 -0.52
N ARG A 67 9.98 -9.48 -1.83
CA ARG A 67 10.47 -8.24 -2.43
C ARG A 67 9.32 -7.25 -2.61
N PHE A 68 9.48 -6.06 -2.06
CA PHE A 68 8.64 -4.88 -2.32
C PHE A 68 9.53 -3.75 -2.85
N GLY A 69 8.95 -2.81 -3.59
CA GLY A 69 9.67 -1.81 -4.41
C GLY A 69 11.10 -1.46 -3.95
N ALA A 70 11.22 -0.74 -2.84
CA ALA A 70 12.50 -0.26 -2.29
C ALA A 70 13.13 -1.18 -1.23
N ARG A 71 12.39 -2.15 -0.69
CA ARG A 71 12.84 -2.97 0.46
C ARG A 71 12.44 -4.43 0.34
N ASP A 72 13.30 -5.27 0.90
CA ASP A 72 13.03 -6.69 1.09
C ASP A 72 12.42 -6.91 2.47
N TYR A 73 11.34 -7.67 2.53
CA TYR A 73 10.59 -8.01 3.74
C TYR A 73 10.84 -9.46 4.13
N ASP A 74 11.04 -9.70 5.42
CA ASP A 74 11.16 -11.02 6.01
C ASP A 74 9.90 -11.37 6.83
N PRO A 75 9.01 -12.24 6.29
CA PRO A 75 7.82 -12.71 6.98
C PRO A 75 8.10 -13.45 8.29
N SER A 76 9.27 -14.09 8.42
CA SER A 76 9.58 -14.93 9.60
C SER A 76 9.75 -14.12 10.88
N ILE A 77 10.19 -12.87 10.74
CA ILE A 77 10.35 -11.90 11.84
C ILE A 77 9.38 -10.73 11.75
N GLY A 78 8.58 -10.64 10.68
CA GLY A 78 7.58 -9.59 10.47
C GLY A 78 8.19 -8.20 10.26
N LYS A 79 9.35 -8.10 9.59
CA LYS A 79 10.11 -6.86 9.48
C LYS A 79 10.74 -6.65 8.12
N TRP A 80 11.04 -5.39 7.81
CA TRP A 80 11.95 -5.05 6.72
C TRP A 80 13.37 -5.49 7.05
N THR A 81 14.07 -5.99 6.03
CA THR A 81 15.48 -6.38 6.13
C THR A 81 16.44 -5.19 6.05
N ALA A 82 15.96 -4.04 5.58
CA ALA A 82 16.69 -2.79 5.46
C ALA A 82 15.96 -1.64 6.14
N LYS A 83 16.74 -0.68 6.65
CA LYS A 83 16.24 0.58 7.21
C LYS A 83 15.40 1.32 6.16
N ASP A 84 14.31 1.94 6.60
CA ASP A 84 13.49 2.80 5.74
C ASP A 84 14.33 3.90 5.04
N PRO A 85 14.37 3.94 3.69
CA PRO A 85 15.11 4.97 2.94
C PRO A 85 14.59 6.39 3.16
N ILE A 86 13.33 6.55 3.57
CA ILE A 86 12.74 7.87 3.85
C ILE A 86 12.70 8.17 5.37
N ASP A 87 13.44 7.37 6.16
CA ASP A 87 13.52 7.49 7.62
C ASP A 87 12.12 7.57 8.25
N PHE A 88 11.87 8.59 9.08
CA PHE A 88 10.60 8.74 9.81
C PHE A 88 9.47 9.30 8.94
N LEU A 89 9.72 9.64 7.68
CA LEU A 89 8.66 10.06 6.76
C LEU A 89 7.71 8.90 6.40
N GLY A 90 8.11 7.65 6.67
CA GLY A 90 7.28 6.46 6.54
C GLY A 90 6.15 6.35 7.58
N GLY A 91 6.12 7.23 8.58
CA GLY A 91 5.08 7.27 9.61
C GLY A 91 5.26 6.25 10.77
N ASP A 92 6.33 5.46 10.76
CA ASP A 92 6.70 4.55 11.86
C ASP A 92 7.93 5.06 12.61
N THR A 93 7.93 4.91 13.93
CA THR A 93 9.11 5.16 14.78
C THR A 93 10.13 4.02 14.71
N ASN A 94 9.70 2.83 14.31
CA ASN A 94 10.55 1.69 14.03
C ASN A 94 10.88 1.62 12.53
N LEU A 95 12.10 2.01 12.15
CA LEU A 95 12.55 2.06 10.75
C LEU A 95 12.69 0.69 10.06
N TYR A 96 12.45 -0.39 10.78
CA TYR A 96 12.38 -1.77 10.26
C TYR A 96 10.98 -2.38 10.43
N GLY A 97 10.03 -1.65 11.01
CA GLY A 97 8.67 -2.11 11.27
C GLY A 97 7.89 -2.27 9.97
N TYR A 98 7.13 -3.36 9.87
CA TYR A 98 6.19 -3.54 8.77
C TYR A 98 4.82 -3.02 9.19
N VAL A 99 4.37 -1.96 8.52
CA VAL A 99 3.00 -1.41 8.58
C VAL A 99 2.44 -1.26 10.01
N LEU A 100 3.22 -0.66 10.92
CA LEU A 100 2.85 -0.46 12.33
C LEU A 100 2.49 -1.74 13.10
N ASN A 101 2.96 -2.91 12.65
CA ASN A 101 2.56 -4.24 13.13
C ASN A 101 1.06 -4.56 12.95
N ASP A 102 0.37 -3.93 12.00
CA ASP A 102 -1.01 -4.25 11.63
C ASP A 102 -1.14 -4.76 10.17
N PRO A 103 -0.50 -5.88 9.81
CA PRO A 103 -0.43 -6.39 8.44
C PRO A 103 -1.75 -6.96 7.91
N VAL A 104 -2.77 -7.10 8.76
CA VAL A 104 -4.11 -7.58 8.35
C VAL A 104 -4.91 -6.46 7.70
N ASN A 105 -4.71 -5.23 8.20
CA ASN A 105 -5.45 -4.05 7.77
C ASN A 105 -4.62 -3.12 6.88
N LEU A 106 -3.28 -3.24 6.90
CA LEU A 106 -2.36 -2.34 6.21
C LEU A 106 -1.40 -3.12 5.30
N PHE A 107 -0.94 -2.48 4.24
CA PHE A 107 0.06 -3.04 3.32
C PHE A 107 1.01 -1.96 2.79
N ASP A 108 2.27 -2.30 2.50
CA ASP A 108 3.25 -1.37 1.91
C ASP A 108 3.80 -1.97 0.61
N SER A 109 3.20 -1.61 -0.52
CA SER A 109 3.55 -2.13 -1.83
C SER A 109 4.87 -1.54 -2.38
N LEU A 110 5.27 -0.38 -1.88
CA LEU A 110 6.45 0.35 -2.34
C LEU A 110 7.69 0.05 -1.48
N GLY A 111 7.50 -0.53 -0.30
CA GLY A 111 8.53 -0.63 0.72
C GLY A 111 8.97 0.75 1.22
N LEU A 112 8.05 1.71 1.34
CA LEU A 112 8.32 3.09 1.79
C LEU A 112 7.20 3.64 2.66
N LEU A 113 5.95 3.43 2.23
CA LEU A 113 4.76 3.99 2.86
C LEU A 113 3.68 2.93 2.82
N TRP A 114 2.96 2.80 3.92
CA TRP A 114 1.88 1.83 4.03
C TRP A 114 0.52 2.46 3.67
N PHE A 115 -0.41 1.62 3.25
CA PHE A 115 -1.71 1.98 2.71
C PHE A 115 -2.80 1.11 3.35
N LYS A 116 -4.04 1.63 3.34
CA LYS A 116 -5.24 0.87 3.67
C LYS A 116 -5.87 0.29 2.40
N PRO A 117 -6.41 -0.94 2.43
CA PRO A 117 -7.25 -1.47 1.37
C PRO A 117 -8.37 -0.51 0.99
N LYS A 118 -8.68 -0.44 -0.32
CA LYS A 118 -9.71 0.45 -0.88
C LYS A 118 -11.11 0.22 -0.32
N ASP A 119 -11.37 -0.96 0.25
CA ASP A 119 -12.64 -1.36 0.83
C ASP A 119 -12.64 -1.31 2.38
N ALA A 120 -11.59 -0.74 2.99
CA ALA A 120 -11.58 -0.47 4.43
C ALA A 120 -12.56 0.69 4.74
N PRO A 121 -13.34 0.63 5.84
CA PRO A 121 -14.31 1.69 6.14
C PRO A 121 -13.61 3.05 6.26
N ASP A 122 -14.16 4.01 5.52
CA ASP A 122 -13.67 5.38 5.32
C ASP A 122 -13.40 6.12 6.65
N LEU A 123 -12.24 6.76 6.80
CA LEU A 123 -11.96 7.66 7.94
C LEU A 123 -11.35 9.02 7.55
N PHE A 124 -11.59 9.58 6.35
CA PHE A 124 -11.09 10.93 6.09
C PHE A 124 -11.96 11.99 6.77
N GLY A 125 -11.38 12.69 7.74
CA GLY A 125 -12.03 13.81 8.44
C GLY A 125 -12.22 13.59 9.95
N ARG A 126 -12.59 14.67 10.64
CA ARG A 126 -12.85 14.67 12.09
C ARG A 126 -14.27 15.18 12.37
N LYS A 127 -15.01 14.48 13.24
CA LYS A 127 -16.33 14.93 13.69
C LYS A 127 -16.21 16.33 14.32
N LYS A 128 -17.07 17.27 13.91
CA LYS A 128 -17.06 18.69 14.30
C LYS A 128 -15.90 19.53 13.72
N SER A 129 -15.22 19.06 12.68
CA SER A 129 -14.33 19.89 11.87
C SER A 129 -15.03 20.32 10.58
N TRP A 130 -14.41 21.20 9.80
CA TRP A 130 -14.93 21.61 8.48
C TRP A 130 -14.81 20.50 7.41
N LEU A 131 -14.03 19.44 7.69
CA LEU A 131 -13.92 18.20 6.92
C LEU A 131 -14.49 17.05 7.77
N GLU A 132 -15.80 16.89 7.75
CA GLU A 132 -16.45 15.78 8.46
C GLU A 132 -16.38 14.48 7.65
N PRO A 133 -16.17 13.31 8.31
CA PRO A 133 -16.24 12.01 7.65
C PRO A 133 -17.58 11.78 6.95
N GLY A 134 -17.52 11.36 5.69
CA GLY A 134 -18.68 11.16 4.82
C GLY A 134 -19.30 12.44 4.24
N SER A 135 -18.69 13.61 4.45
CA SER A 135 -19.10 14.84 3.76
C SER A 135 -18.74 14.80 2.27
N PRO A 136 -19.41 15.58 1.40
CA PRO A 136 -19.05 15.63 -0.02
C PRO A 136 -17.58 16.00 -0.28
N ALA A 137 -16.98 16.80 0.60
CA ALA A 137 -15.57 17.14 0.54
C ALA A 137 -14.67 15.97 0.96
N SER A 138 -14.97 15.28 2.06
CA SER A 138 -14.19 14.11 2.48
C SER A 138 -14.27 13.00 1.42
N LEU A 139 -15.46 12.73 0.88
CA LEU A 139 -15.68 11.75 -0.19
C LEU A 139 -14.96 12.13 -1.50
N PHE A 140 -14.83 13.43 -1.78
CA PHE A 140 -14.04 13.92 -2.92
C PHE A 140 -12.54 13.63 -2.71
N PHE A 141 -12.00 13.94 -1.54
CA PHE A 141 -10.59 13.63 -1.22
C PHE A 141 -10.31 12.13 -1.18
N GLU A 142 -11.21 11.33 -0.60
CA GLU A 142 -11.15 9.86 -0.57
C GLU A 142 -11.16 9.25 -1.97
N LYS A 143 -11.98 9.81 -2.88
CA LYS A 143 -12.11 9.30 -4.26
C LYS A 143 -10.96 9.67 -5.17
N TYR A 144 -10.36 10.85 -4.99
CA TYR A 144 -9.41 11.43 -5.94
C TYR A 144 -7.97 11.53 -5.41
N ILE A 145 -7.73 11.28 -4.12
CA ILE A 145 -6.40 11.33 -3.51
C ILE A 145 -6.12 10.09 -2.66
N PRO A 146 -5.82 8.93 -3.28
CA PRO A 146 -5.74 7.63 -2.61
C PRO A 146 -4.59 7.46 -1.61
N ALA A 147 -3.60 8.36 -1.64
CA ALA A 147 -2.33 8.20 -0.92
C ALA A 147 -2.33 8.78 0.51
N MET A 148 -3.46 9.29 1.00
CA MET A 148 -3.45 10.29 2.06
C MET A 148 -4.08 9.89 3.40
N TYR A 149 -4.27 8.60 3.68
CA TYR A 149 -4.76 8.21 5.00
C TYR A 149 -3.75 8.55 6.11
N GLU A 150 -2.46 8.36 5.88
CA GLU A 150 -1.42 8.71 6.86
C GLU A 150 -1.02 10.17 6.85
N THR A 151 -1.16 10.86 5.72
CA THR A 151 -1.17 12.31 5.81
C THR A 151 -2.37 12.78 6.62
N ALA A 152 -3.53 12.13 6.60
CA ALA A 152 -4.68 12.52 7.42
C ALA A 152 -4.45 12.22 8.92
N TYR A 153 -3.84 11.09 9.29
CA TYR A 153 -3.53 10.80 10.70
C TYR A 153 -2.41 11.70 11.25
N PHE A 154 -1.32 11.87 10.51
CA PHE A 154 -0.26 12.81 10.87
C PHE A 154 -0.77 14.25 10.85
N HIS A 155 -1.57 14.62 9.85
CA HIS A 155 -2.23 15.92 9.76
C HIS A 155 -3.13 16.15 10.96
N ASP A 156 -3.99 15.20 11.31
CA ASP A 156 -4.94 15.35 12.41
C ASP A 156 -4.22 15.38 13.76
N TRP A 157 -3.17 14.56 13.94
CA TRP A 157 -2.29 14.64 15.12
C TRP A 157 -1.54 15.97 15.21
N LEU A 158 -1.03 16.48 14.09
CA LEU A 158 -0.28 17.73 14.02
C LEU A 158 -1.22 18.92 14.25
N VAL A 159 -2.40 18.91 13.63
CA VAL A 159 -3.48 19.87 13.86
C VAL A 159 -3.89 19.86 15.33
N ASP A 160 -4.09 18.69 15.94
CA ASP A 160 -4.40 18.57 17.37
C ASP A 160 -3.29 19.13 18.27
N THR A 161 -2.03 18.87 17.92
CA THR A 161 -0.87 19.39 18.64
C THR A 161 -0.81 20.92 18.55
N LEU A 162 -1.03 21.48 17.36
CA LEU A 162 -1.04 22.93 17.13
C LEU A 162 -2.22 23.62 17.83
N ILE A 163 -3.41 23.01 17.79
CA ILE A 163 -4.59 23.49 18.53
C ILE A 163 -4.32 23.48 20.03
N ASN A 164 -3.71 22.42 20.57
CA ASN A 164 -3.31 22.36 21.98
C ASN A 164 -2.25 23.41 22.36
N TRP A 165 -1.50 23.93 21.38
CA TRP A 165 -0.57 25.06 21.55
C TRP A 165 -1.22 26.43 21.28
N GLY A 166 -2.54 26.48 21.06
CA GLY A 166 -3.32 27.71 20.90
C GLY A 166 -3.47 28.21 19.47
N VAL A 167 -3.07 27.43 18.46
CA VAL A 167 -3.28 27.79 17.04
C VAL A 167 -4.75 27.57 16.65
N PRO A 168 -5.43 28.55 16.03
CA PRO A 168 -6.78 28.36 15.51
C PRO A 168 -6.85 27.24 14.46
N ASP A 169 -7.87 26.39 14.53
CA ASP A 169 -8.08 25.20 13.67
C ASP A 169 -7.90 25.48 12.16
N LEU A 170 -8.39 26.63 11.68
CA LEU A 170 -8.26 27.06 10.29
C LEU A 170 -6.79 27.26 9.87
N LEU A 171 -5.97 27.83 10.75
CA LEU A 171 -4.55 28.11 10.50
C LEU A 171 -3.68 26.87 10.70
N ALA A 172 -4.14 25.92 11.52
CA ALA A 172 -3.49 24.63 11.66
C ALA A 172 -3.71 23.74 10.42
N ASN A 173 -4.90 23.81 9.79
CA ASN A 173 -5.29 22.99 8.63
C ASN A 173 -4.66 23.42 7.29
N TYR A 174 -4.62 24.72 7.01
CA TYR A 174 -4.27 25.21 5.66
C TYR A 174 -2.83 24.87 5.19
N PRO A 175 -1.77 24.98 6.04
CA PRO A 175 -0.39 24.69 5.64
C PRO A 175 -0.08 23.18 5.58
N THR A 176 -0.74 22.38 6.41
CA THR A 176 -0.51 20.94 6.55
C THR A 176 -1.12 20.16 5.39
N MET A 177 -2.20 20.67 4.78
CA MET A 177 -2.80 20.11 3.56
C MET A 177 -1.93 20.28 2.30
N ALA A 178 -1.10 21.32 2.23
CA ALA A 178 -0.22 21.57 1.08
C ALA A 178 0.92 20.56 0.97
N PHE A 179 1.55 20.20 2.10
CA PHE A 179 2.56 19.14 2.18
C PHE A 179 1.99 17.79 1.74
N ALA A 180 0.77 17.55 2.16
CA ALA A 180 0.00 16.36 1.90
C ALA A 180 -0.37 16.26 0.39
N PHE A 181 -0.62 17.41 -0.26
CA PHE A 181 -0.79 17.56 -1.71
C PHE A 181 0.52 17.39 -2.51
N GLU A 182 1.67 17.87 -2.00
CA GLU A 182 2.98 17.71 -2.65
C GLU A 182 3.42 16.23 -2.70
N VAL A 183 3.20 15.47 -1.62
CA VAL A 183 3.46 14.01 -1.60
C VAL A 183 2.53 13.27 -2.57
N ALA A 184 1.26 13.67 -2.67
CA ALA A 184 0.32 13.13 -3.66
C ALA A 184 0.73 13.46 -5.11
N PHE A 185 1.31 14.64 -5.35
CA PHE A 185 1.82 15.06 -6.67
C PHE A 185 3.07 14.27 -7.07
N ILE A 186 3.99 13.99 -6.14
CA ILE A 186 5.18 13.16 -6.41
C ILE A 186 4.78 11.71 -6.71
N THR A 187 3.83 11.15 -5.95
CA THR A 187 3.41 9.74 -6.08
C THR A 187 2.48 9.48 -7.27
N ASN A 188 1.62 10.43 -7.65
CA ASN A 188 0.67 10.26 -8.77
C ASN A 188 1.10 10.95 -10.07
N PHE A 189 2.01 11.93 -10.04
CA PHE A 189 2.41 12.71 -11.22
C PHE A 189 3.86 12.48 -11.67
N LEU A 190 4.73 11.92 -10.81
CA LEU A 190 6.14 11.61 -11.14
C LEU A 190 6.46 10.09 -11.08
N GLY A 191 5.50 9.22 -11.43
CA GLY A 191 5.75 7.82 -11.84
C GLY A 191 6.33 7.72 -13.27
N PRO A 192 6.91 6.58 -13.68
CA PRO A 192 8.17 6.45 -14.44
C PRO A 192 8.10 6.98 -15.89
N GLY A 193 8.16 8.30 -16.06
CA GLY A 193 8.10 8.96 -17.37
C GLY A 193 9.45 9.40 -17.96
N LEU A 194 10.57 9.19 -17.25
CA LEU A 194 11.90 9.56 -17.75
C LEU A 194 12.76 8.33 -18.10
N THR A 195 12.20 7.37 -18.83
CA THR A 195 13.00 6.63 -19.82
C THR A 195 12.19 6.52 -21.12
N SER A 196 12.62 7.34 -22.07
CA SER A 196 12.18 7.43 -23.46
C SER A 196 11.81 6.11 -24.15
N LYS A 197 10.68 6.11 -24.87
CA LYS A 197 10.64 5.56 -26.23
C LYS A 197 10.12 6.63 -27.19
N PRO A 198 10.79 6.88 -28.33
CA PRO A 198 10.35 7.87 -29.30
C PRO A 198 9.04 7.45 -29.96
N ASN A 199 8.13 8.41 -30.14
CA ASN A 199 6.88 8.24 -30.86
C ASN A 199 7.16 7.99 -32.36
N PRO A 200 6.75 6.85 -32.95
CA PRO A 200 7.04 6.54 -34.35
C PRO A 200 6.12 7.24 -35.37
N ASN A 201 5.22 8.15 -34.96
CA ASN A 201 4.20 8.72 -35.86
C ASN A 201 4.25 10.25 -36.04
N ILE A 202 5.42 10.89 -35.97
CA ILE A 202 5.57 12.34 -36.27
C ILE A 202 6.32 12.57 -37.60
N CYS A 203 5.93 11.84 -38.64
CA CYS A 203 6.22 12.19 -40.04
C CYS A 203 5.11 11.68 -40.95
N LYS A 204 4.05 12.49 -41.10
CA LYS A 204 3.29 12.70 -42.33
C LYS A 204 2.76 14.12 -42.33
#